data_AF-F5LC71-F1
#
_entry.id   AF-F5LC71-F1
#
_cell.length_a   1.000
_cell.length_b   1.000
_cell.length_c   1.000
_cell.angle_alpha   90.00
_cell.angle_beta   90.00
_cell.angle_gamma   90.00
#
_symmetry.space_group_name_H-M   'P 1'
#
loop_
_entity.id
_entity.type
_entity.pdbx_description
1 polymer ?
#
loop_
_entity_poly.entity_id
_entity_poly.type
_entity_poly.pdbx_seq_one_letter_code
_entity_poly.pdbx_strand_id
1 'polypeptide(L)'
;MTNKINEVVYAVYEPKMYKRDEEHGGLSDPNNIRVQMIKDDTVSIENIRSDGNRNVAEIVETGQGYYYSFDYTNKPRAFTEATRQELRRSQSHVKAMKLGLAKQGIKTD
;
A
#
# COMPACT_ATOMS: atom_id res chain seq x y z
N MET A 1 0.86 -3.86 -3.26
CA MET A 1 0.39 -3.12 -2.08
C MET A 1 -1.02 -3.57 -1.68
N THR A 2 -2.00 -3.51 -2.59
CA THR A 2 -3.41 -3.90 -2.36
C THR A 2 -3.59 -5.21 -1.57
N ASN A 3 -2.92 -6.30 -1.98
CA ASN A 3 -3.01 -7.58 -1.25
C ASN A 3 -2.60 -7.45 0.22
N LYS A 4 -1.53 -6.71 0.52
CA LYS A 4 -1.05 -6.52 1.88
C LYS A 4 -1.95 -5.59 2.68
N ILE A 5 -2.57 -4.59 2.05
CA ILE A 5 -3.64 -3.80 2.67
C ILE A 5 -4.79 -4.72 3.08
N ASN A 6 -5.26 -5.59 2.18
CA ASN A 6 -6.33 -6.51 2.50
C ASN A 6 -5.96 -7.42 3.67
N GLU A 7 -4.77 -8.02 3.65
CA GLU A 7 -4.31 -8.94 4.70
C GLU A 7 -4.12 -8.26 6.07
N VAL A 8 -3.48 -7.09 6.13
CA VAL A 8 -3.06 -6.48 7.41
C VAL A 8 -3.95 -5.33 7.89
N VAL A 9 -4.89 -4.87 7.05
CA VAL A 9 -5.81 -3.78 7.38
C VAL A 9 -7.25 -4.28 7.42
N TYR A 10 -7.74 -4.86 6.32
CA TYR A 10 -9.16 -5.17 6.17
C TYR A 10 -9.56 -6.54 6.73
N ALA A 11 -8.79 -7.59 6.46
CA ALA A 11 -9.07 -8.93 6.95
C ALA A 11 -8.89 -9.08 8.48
N VAL A 12 -8.18 -8.13 9.10
CA VAL A 12 -7.84 -8.18 10.53
C VAL A 12 -9.07 -8.03 11.43
N TYR A 13 -10.10 -7.29 11.00
CA TYR A 13 -11.40 -7.23 11.70
C TYR A 13 -12.48 -6.67 10.76
N GLU A 14 -13.75 -6.88 11.09
CA GLU A 14 -14.88 -6.27 10.40
C GLU A 14 -15.55 -5.19 11.29
N PRO A 15 -15.62 -3.92 10.87
CA PRO A 15 -16.29 -2.89 11.64
C PRO A 15 -17.80 -3.12 11.68
N LYS A 16 -18.41 -2.99 12.87
CA LYS A 16 -19.86 -3.21 13.05
C LYS A 16 -20.74 -2.01 12.70
N MET A 17 -20.19 -0.80 12.77
CA MET A 17 -20.96 0.46 12.66
C MET A 17 -20.86 1.13 11.29
N TYR A 18 -19.93 0.71 10.44
CA TYR A 18 -19.71 1.31 9.13
C TYR A 18 -19.17 0.27 8.16
N LYS A 19 -19.43 0.49 6.87
CA LYS A 19 -18.80 -0.27 5.79
C LYS A 19 -17.52 0.45 5.37
N ARG A 20 -16.45 -0.31 5.14
CA ARG A 20 -15.22 0.24 4.59
C ARG A 20 -15.35 0.42 3.08
N ASP A 21 -14.78 1.51 2.58
CA ASP A 21 -14.80 1.84 1.16
C ASP A 21 -13.96 0.86 0.32
N GLU A 22 -12.90 0.28 0.91
CA GLU A 22 -12.03 -0.72 0.28
C GLU A 22 -11.57 -0.30 -1.14
N GLU A 23 -12.04 -0.98 -2.19
CA GLU A 23 -11.68 -0.69 -3.58
C GLU A 23 -12.45 0.49 -4.19
N HIS A 24 -13.42 1.04 -3.46
CA HIS A 24 -14.30 2.14 -3.87
C HIS A 24 -14.00 3.43 -3.09
N GLY A 25 -12.77 3.91 -3.19
CA GLY A 25 -12.28 5.11 -2.49
C GLY A 25 -11.48 4.81 -1.22
N GLY A 26 -11.27 3.55 -0.84
CA GLY A 26 -10.45 3.16 0.32
C GLY A 26 -8.96 3.01 0.01
N LEU A 27 -8.23 2.39 0.93
CA LEU A 27 -6.78 2.17 0.80
C LEU A 27 -6.45 1.21 -0.34
N SER A 28 -7.31 0.23 -0.65
CA SER A 28 -7.09 -0.72 -1.74
C SER A 28 -7.56 -0.20 -3.11
N ASP A 29 -8.24 0.95 -3.17
CA ASP A 29 -8.62 1.59 -4.43
C ASP A 29 -7.36 1.96 -5.24
N PRO A 30 -7.21 1.48 -6.49
CA PRO A 30 -6.10 1.85 -7.37
C PRO A 30 -5.90 3.36 -7.54
N ASN A 31 -6.97 4.17 -7.46
CA ASN A 31 -6.88 5.62 -7.55
C ASN A 31 -6.12 6.25 -6.37
N ASN A 32 -6.04 5.55 -5.24
CA ASN A 32 -5.26 5.95 -4.07
C ASN A 32 -3.84 5.38 -4.08
N ILE A 33 -3.44 4.60 -5.09
CA ILE A 33 -2.07 4.11 -5.24
C ILE A 33 -1.34 4.95 -6.29
N ARG A 34 -0.56 5.93 -5.83
CA ARG A 34 0.26 6.76 -6.70
C ARG A 34 1.55 6.03 -7.06
N VAL A 35 1.80 5.90 -8.35
CA VAL A 35 3.07 5.39 -8.90
C VAL A 35 3.73 6.51 -9.70
N GLN A 36 4.97 6.84 -9.36
CA GLN A 36 5.72 7.91 -10.04
C GLN A 36 7.19 7.54 -10.20
N MET A 37 7.81 8.02 -11.26
CA MET A 37 9.27 7.98 -11.41
C MET A 37 9.89 9.13 -10.62
N ILE A 38 10.88 8.81 -9.79
CA ILE A 38 11.81 9.76 -9.21
C ILE A 38 13.06 9.68 -10.07
N LYS A 39 13.34 10.76 -10.83
CA LYS A 39 14.38 10.78 -11.87
C LYS A 39 14.17 9.63 -12.87
N ASP A 40 15.25 8.98 -13.32
CA ASP A 40 15.21 8.00 -14.42
C ASP A 40 15.30 6.55 -13.95
N ASP A 41 15.57 6.28 -12.67
CA ASP A 41 15.93 4.94 -12.17
C ASP A 41 15.11 4.45 -10.97
N THR A 42 14.30 5.32 -10.36
CA THR A 42 13.62 5.01 -9.10
C THR A 42 12.12 5.10 -9.26
N VAL A 43 11.40 4.00 -9.00
CA VAL A 43 9.94 4.00 -8.92
C VAL A 43 9.51 4.23 -7.47
N SER A 44 8.69 5.24 -7.23
CA SER A 44 8.00 5.48 -5.96
C SER A 44 6.57 4.98 -6.04
N ILE A 45 6.15 4.26 -5.01
CA ILE A 45 4.78 3.76 -4.85
C ILE A 45 4.28 4.24 -3.48
N GLU A 46 3.20 5.00 -3.48
CA GLU A 46 2.64 5.64 -2.29
C GLU A 46 1.13 5.42 -2.23
N ASN A 47 0.59 5.19 -1.02
CA ASN A 47 -0.85 5.28 -0.81
C ASN A 47 -1.21 6.71 -0.39
N ILE A 48 -2.00 7.40 -1.21
CA ILE A 48 -2.32 8.83 -1.06
C ILE A 48 -3.71 9.07 -0.48
N ARG A 49 -4.34 8.04 0.10
CA ARG A 49 -5.70 8.12 0.62
C ARG A 49 -5.79 9.17 1.73
N SER A 50 -6.64 10.18 1.53
CA SER A 50 -6.84 11.29 2.46
C SER A 50 -8.30 11.69 2.64
N ASP A 51 -8.69 12.07 3.86
CA ASP A 51 -9.99 12.71 4.16
C ASP A 51 -9.75 14.20 4.45
N GLY A 52 -9.92 15.04 3.42
CA GLY A 52 -9.50 16.44 3.49
C GLY A 52 -8.02 16.55 3.84
N ASN A 53 -7.69 17.21 4.96
CA ASN A 53 -6.32 17.39 5.41
C ASN A 53 -5.75 16.18 6.19
N ARG A 54 -6.48 15.06 6.26
CA ARG A 54 -6.08 13.90 7.06
C ARG A 54 -5.53 12.81 6.16
N ASN A 55 -4.26 12.48 6.32
CA ASN A 55 -3.65 11.35 5.66
C ASN A 55 -4.11 10.04 6.30
N VAL A 56 -5.11 9.39 5.71
CA VAL A 56 -5.68 8.15 6.23
C VAL A 56 -4.67 7.01 6.11
N ALA A 57 -3.87 6.99 5.04
CA ALA A 57 -2.81 6.01 4.89
C ALA A 57 -1.81 6.08 6.05
N GLU A 58 -1.35 7.28 6.41
CA GLU A 58 -0.44 7.50 7.54
C GLU A 58 -1.07 7.12 8.89
N ILE A 59 -2.33 7.49 9.12
CA ILE A 59 -3.06 7.13 10.35
C ILE A 59 -3.14 5.61 10.52
N VAL A 60 -3.37 4.88 9.42
CA VAL A 60 -3.44 3.41 9.44
C VAL A 60 -2.05 2.78 9.61
N GLU A 61 -1.05 3.29 8.88
CA GLU A 61 0.36 2.85 8.98
C GLU A 61 0.89 2.99 10.40
N THR A 62 0.62 4.13 11.05
CA THR A 62 1.19 4.47 12.36
C THR A 62 0.29 4.08 13.53
N GLY A 63 -1.00 3.87 13.29
CA GLY A 63 -2.01 3.73 14.35
C GLY A 63 -2.33 5.04 15.08
N GLN A 64 -1.75 6.17 14.67
CA GLN A 64 -1.85 7.47 15.34
C GLN A 64 -2.84 8.39 14.66
N GLY A 65 -3.52 9.23 15.43
CA GLY A 65 -4.37 10.30 14.91
C GLY A 65 -5.84 9.94 14.68
N TYR A 66 -6.32 8.75 15.06
CA TYR A 66 -7.76 8.44 15.03
C TYR A 66 -8.58 9.38 15.93
N TYR A 67 -9.81 9.70 15.51
CA TYR A 67 -10.71 10.57 16.29
C TYR A 67 -11.27 9.91 17.55
N TYR A 68 -11.34 8.59 17.57
CA TYR A 68 -11.87 7.81 18.67
C TYR A 68 -10.91 6.67 19.01
N SER A 69 -10.97 6.24 20.27
CA SER A 69 -10.24 5.06 20.72
C SER A 69 -10.99 3.80 20.29
N PHE A 70 -10.26 2.85 19.71
CA PHE A 70 -10.73 1.50 19.40
C PHE A 70 -9.53 0.54 19.42
N ASP A 71 -9.76 -0.73 19.13
CA ASP A 71 -8.75 -1.79 19.27
C ASP A 71 -7.44 -1.55 18.52
N TYR A 72 -7.44 -0.71 17.46
CA TYR A 72 -6.25 -0.37 16.68
C TYR A 72 -5.77 1.08 16.85
N THR A 73 -6.32 1.82 17.80
CA THR A 73 -5.71 3.08 18.23
C THR A 73 -4.35 2.77 18.87
N ASN A 74 -3.31 3.49 18.44
CA ASN A 74 -1.91 3.24 18.80
C ASN A 74 -1.36 1.86 18.36
N LYS A 75 -2.04 1.14 17.48
CA LYS A 75 -1.54 -0.12 16.91
C LYS A 75 -1.34 0.03 15.39
N PRO A 76 -0.08 0.21 14.95
CA PRO A 76 0.29 0.25 13.53
C PRO A 76 -0.26 -0.93 12.72
N ARG A 77 -0.76 -0.67 11.52
CA ARG A 77 -1.07 -1.70 10.51
C ARG A 77 -0.23 -1.42 9.27
N ALA A 78 1.05 -1.71 9.39
CA ALA A 78 2.09 -1.24 8.48
C ALA A 78 2.10 -1.97 7.12
N PHE A 79 1.14 -1.67 6.25
CA PHE A 79 0.96 -2.34 4.96
C PHE A 79 2.08 -2.02 3.95
N THR A 80 2.77 -0.90 4.10
CA THR A 80 3.94 -0.52 3.30
C THR A 80 5.12 -1.41 3.61
N GLU A 81 5.41 -1.66 4.90
CA GLU A 81 6.47 -2.58 5.30
C GLU A 81 6.12 -4.02 4.91
N ALA A 82 4.87 -4.45 5.11
CA ALA A 82 4.42 -5.76 4.64
C ALA A 82 4.57 -5.92 3.12
N THR A 83 4.29 -4.86 2.34
CA THR A 83 4.53 -4.84 0.89
C THR A 83 6.01 -4.92 0.56
N ARG A 84 6.86 -4.18 1.27
CA ARG A 84 8.32 -4.19 1.08
C ARG A 84 8.90 -5.58 1.33
N GLN A 85 8.49 -6.24 2.42
CA GLN A 85 8.91 -7.60 2.75
C GLN A 85 8.47 -8.59 1.68
N GLU A 86 7.23 -8.49 1.20
CA GLU A 86 6.74 -9.35 0.13
C GLU A 86 7.50 -9.16 -1.19
N LEU A 87 7.82 -7.92 -1.57
CA LEU A 87 8.63 -7.64 -2.75
C LEU A 87 10.04 -8.23 -2.62
N ARG A 88 10.68 -8.08 -1.45
CA ARG A 88 12.00 -8.68 -1.16
C ARG A 88 11.96 -10.21 -1.23
N ARG A 89 10.92 -10.83 -0.67
CA ARG A 89 10.77 -12.29 -0.65
C ARG A 89 10.46 -12.86 -2.04
N SER A 90 9.49 -12.27 -2.74
CA SER A 90 8.99 -12.78 -4.02
C SER A 90 9.89 -12.44 -5.22
N GLN A 91 10.72 -11.41 -5.07
CA GLN A 91 11.54 -10.83 -6.14
C GLN A 91 10.71 -10.40 -7.37
N SER A 92 9.41 -10.11 -7.18
CA SER A 92 8.49 -9.79 -8.27
C SER A 92 8.89 -8.51 -9.03
N HIS A 93 9.36 -7.50 -8.32
CA HIS A 93 9.90 -6.26 -8.89
C HIS A 93 11.13 -6.50 -9.79
N VAL A 94 12.06 -7.38 -9.38
CA VAL A 94 13.22 -7.78 -10.21
C VAL A 94 12.77 -8.53 -11.46
N LYS A 95 11.84 -9.48 -11.32
CA LYS A 95 11.28 -10.23 -12.47
C LYS A 95 10.59 -9.30 -13.46
N ALA A 96 9.80 -8.35 -12.98
CA ALA A 96 9.13 -7.36 -13.82
C ALA A 96 10.14 -6.47 -14.57
N MET A 97 11.20 -6.03 -13.89
CA MET A 97 12.28 -5.26 -14.50
C MET A 97 13.01 -6.05 -15.59
N LYS A 98 13.43 -7.30 -15.30
CA LYS A 98 14.07 -8.18 -16.29
C LYS A 98 13.17 -8.41 -17.51
N LEU A 99 11.88 -8.65 -17.29
CA LEU A 99 10.90 -8.80 -18.37
C LEU A 99 10.77 -7.53 -19.21
N GLY A 100 10.77 -6.35 -18.57
CA GLY A 100 10.78 -5.06 -19.25
C GLY A 100 12.02 -4.87 -20.13
N LEU A 101 13.21 -5.18 -19.60
CA LEU A 101 14.48 -5.10 -20.33
C LEU A 101 14.53 -6.07 -21.52
N ALA A 102 14.07 -7.31 -21.32
CA ALA A 102 13.99 -8.30 -22.39
C ALA A 102 13.08 -7.84 -23.54
N LYS A 103 11.96 -7.19 -23.24
CA LYS A 103 11.07 -6.58 -24.26
C LYS A 103 11.74 -5.44 -25.04
N GLN A 104 12.78 -4.82 -24.48
CA GLN A 104 13.62 -3.83 -25.15
C GLN A 104 14.83 -4.45 -25.88
N GLY A 105 14.92 -5.79 -25.95
CA GLY A 105 16.05 -6.48 -26.57
C GLY A 105 17.31 -6.56 -25.71
N ILE A 106 17.24 -6.12 -24.45
CA ILE A 106 18.37 -6.17 -23.52
C ILE A 106 18.37 -7.53 -22.81
N LYS A 107 19.47 -8.27 -22.94
CA LYS A 107 19.66 -9.54 -22.22
C LYS A 107 20.00 -9.27 -20.76
N THR A 108 19.32 -9.99 -19.87
CA THR A 108 19.59 -9.98 -18.43
C THR A 108 19.89 -11.41 -18.01
N ASP A 109 21.13 -11.67 -17.61
CA ASP A 109 21.56 -12.98 -17.11
C ASP A 109 20.82 -13.39 -15.82
#